data_AF-A0A5N6SNB1-F1
#
_entry.id   AF-A0A5N6SNB1-F1
#
_cell.length_a   1.000
_cell.length_b   1.000
_cell.length_c   1.000
_cell.angle_alpha   90.00
_cell.angle_beta   90.00
_cell.angle_gamma   90.00
#
_symmetry.space_group_name_H-M   'P 1'
#
loop_
_entity.id
_entity.type
_entity.pdbx_description
1 polymer ?
#
loop_
_entity_poly.entity_id
_entity_poly.type
_entity_poly.pdbx_seq_one_letter_code
_entity_poly.pdbx_strand_id
1 'polypeptide(L)' 'MPSQPDDKRQAAREVIDILHEISILLNTALDRTDLSLCVSLIENGVNPDALAMIIQDLRKEATAAPQLTNENGLGE' A
#
# COMPACT_ATOMS: atom_id res chain seq x y z
N MET A 1 -18.05 27.26 14.32
CA MET A 1 -18.55 26.51 13.15
C MET A 1 -17.34 25.89 12.47
N PRO A 2 -17.34 24.61 12.11
CA PRO A 2 -16.25 24.03 11.34
C PRO A 2 -16.09 24.82 10.04
N SER A 3 -14.85 25.11 9.68
CA SER A 3 -14.50 25.83 8.48
C SER A 3 -14.54 24.85 7.31
N GLN A 4 -15.02 25.25 6.13
CA GLN A 4 -15.03 24.42 4.91
C GLN A 4 -13.77 23.55 4.62
N PRO A 5 -12.52 23.97 4.93
CA PRO A 5 -11.34 23.10 4.84
C PRO A 5 -11.33 21.90 5.82
N ASP A 6 -11.97 22.03 6.99
CA ASP A 6 -12.08 20.96 7.98
C ASP A 6 -13.01 19.85 7.47
N ASP A 7 -14.12 20.21 6.81
CA ASP A 7 -15.05 19.26 6.20
C ASP A 7 -14.38 18.41 5.11
N LYS A 8 -13.55 19.04 4.26
CA LYS A 8 -12.80 18.32 3.21
C LYS A 8 -11.80 17.33 3.80
N ARG A 9 -11.10 17.71 4.88
CA ARG A 9 -10.16 16.81 5.57
C ARG A 9 -10.88 15.65 6.24
N GLN A 10 -12.07 15.89 6.78
CA GLN A 10 -12.88 14.85 7.39
C GLN A 10 -13.39 13.86 6.32
N ALA A 11 -13.92 14.36 5.20
CA ALA A 11 -14.35 13.52 4.09
C ALA A 11 -13.20 12.66 3.53
N ALA A 12 -12.00 13.23 3.38
CA ALA A 12 -10.84 12.48 2.90
C ALA A 12 -10.46 11.32 3.85
N ARG A 13 -10.56 11.52 5.17
CA ARG A 13 -10.32 10.45 6.15
C ARG A 13 -11.37 9.34 6.04
N GLU A 14 -12.64 9.72 5.94
CA GLU A 14 -13.74 8.77 5.80
C GLU A 14 -13.62 7.93 4.52
N VAL A 15 -13.20 8.55 3.40
CA VAL A 15 -12.91 7.82 2.16
C VAL A 15 -11.81 6.78 2.36
N ILE A 16 -10.69 7.15 3.00
CA ILE A 16 -9.60 6.21 3.27
C ILE A 16 -10.04 5.10 4.23
N ASP A 17 -10.89 5.40 5.23
CA ASP A 17 -11.45 4.41 6.15
C ASP A 17 -12.28 3.37 5.40
N ILE A 18 -13.19 3.81 4.54
CA ILE A 18 -14.05 2.93 3.72
C ILE A 18 -13.19 2.08 2.77
N LEU A 19 -12.24 2.70 2.06
CA LEU A 19 -11.37 1.97 1.14
C LEU A 19 -10.50 0.93 1.87
N HIS A 20 -10.06 1.21 3.09
CA HIS A 20 -9.29 0.27 3.90
C HIS A 20 -10.15 -0.91 4.37
N GLU A 21 -11.41 -0.68 4.73
CA GLU A 21 -12.34 -1.77 5.02
C GLU A 21 -12.56 -2.67 3.80
N ILE A 22 -12.75 -2.09 2.61
CA ILE A 22 -12.83 -2.83 1.34
C ILE A 22 -11.55 -3.64 1.10
N SER A 23 -10.37 -3.05 1.32
CA SER A 23 -9.07 -3.73 1.20
C SER A 23 -8.97 -4.98 2.07
N ILE A 24 -9.45 -4.89 3.32
CA ILE A 24 -9.48 -6.02 4.27
C ILE A 24 -10.42 -7.11 3.77
N LEU A 25 -11.64 -6.74 3.36
CA LEU A 25 -12.65 -7.70 2.88
C LEU A 25 -12.17 -8.46 1.64
N LEU A 26 -11.41 -7.78 0.76
CA LEU A 26 -10.83 -8.37 -0.44
C LEU A 26 -9.45 -9.01 -0.21
N ASN A 27 -8.95 -8.99 1.03
CA ASN A 27 -7.65 -9.54 1.42
C ASN A 27 -6.48 -9.07 0.53
N THR A 28 -6.47 -7.78 0.17
CA THR A 28 -5.43 -7.22 -0.71
C THR A 28 -4.08 -7.01 0.00
N ALA A 29 -4.08 -7.13 1.33
CA ALA A 29 -2.94 -6.89 2.21
C ALA A 29 -2.32 -5.49 2.01
N LEU A 30 -3.13 -4.47 1.68
CA LEU A 30 -2.72 -3.08 1.65
C LEU A 30 -3.10 -2.41 2.97
N ASP A 31 -2.12 -1.83 3.66
CA ASP A 31 -2.39 -1.03 4.85
C ASP A 31 -2.88 0.38 4.48
N ARG A 32 -3.23 1.18 5.49
CA ARG A 32 -3.73 2.56 5.28
C ARG A 32 -2.74 3.46 4.56
N THR A 33 -1.44 3.25 4.77
CA THR A 33 -0.37 4.05 4.17
C THR A 33 -0.22 3.67 2.69
N ASP A 34 -0.14 2.38 2.39
CA ASP A 34 -0.08 1.85 1.04
C ASP A 34 -1.28 2.31 0.21
N LEU A 35 -2.47 2.23 0.79
CA LEU A 35 -3.71 2.61 0.15
C LEU A 35 -3.77 4.13 -0.13
N SER A 36 -3.35 4.95 0.85
CA SER A 36 -3.26 6.40 0.65
C SER A 36 -2.28 6.76 -0.47
N LEU A 37 -1.15 6.05 -0.57
CA LEU A 37 -0.19 6.25 -1.65
C LEU A 37 -0.78 5.83 -3.01
N CYS A 38 -1.45 4.67 -3.06
CA CYS A 38 -2.12 4.21 -4.28
C CYS A 38 -3.17 5.21 -4.76
N VAL A 39 -3.99 5.74 -3.85
CA VAL A 39 -4.98 6.79 -4.17
C VAL A 39 -4.29 8.03 -4.73
N SER A 40 -3.23 8.52 -4.07
CA SER A 40 -2.47 9.67 -4.59
C SER A 40 -1.87 9.42 -5.97
N LEU A 41 -1.32 8.23 -6.24
CA LEU A 41 -0.78 7.90 -7.56
C LEU A 41 -1.88 7.88 -8.63
N ILE A 42 -3.03 7.28 -8.32
CA ILE A 42 -4.18 7.22 -9.23
C ILE A 42 -4.74 8.63 -9.50
N GLU A 43 -4.85 9.47 -8.46
CA GLU A 43 -5.25 10.88 -8.60
C GLU A 43 -4.27 11.70 -9.46
N ASN A 44 -2.99 11.31 -9.50
CA ASN A 44 -1.97 11.88 -10.38
C ASN A 44 -1.96 11.25 -11.80
N GLY A 45 -2.93 10.40 -12.13
CA GLY A 45 -3.12 9.83 -13.46
C GLY A 45 -2.40 8.51 -13.71
N VAL A 46 -1.86 7.86 -12.68
CA VAL A 46 -1.30 6.50 -12.81
C VAL A 46 -2.44 5.51 -13.05
N ASN A 47 -2.26 4.61 -14.02
CA ASN A 47 -3.22 3.55 -14.31
C ASN A 47 -3.29 2.53 -13.15
N PRO A 48 -4.49 2.22 -12.62
CA PRO A 48 -4.64 1.35 -11.45
C PRO A 48 -4.25 -0.12 -11.73
N ASP A 49 -4.51 -0.63 -12.94
CA ASP A 49 -4.16 -2.01 -13.31
C ASP A 49 -2.64 -2.18 -13.38
N ALA A 50 -1.93 -1.22 -13.99
CA ALA A 50 -0.48 -1.20 -14.06
C ALA A 50 0.14 -1.08 -12.65
N LEU A 51 -0.42 -0.23 -11.79
CA LEU A 51 0.02 -0.10 -10.40
C LEU A 51 -0.14 -1.42 -9.63
N ALA A 52 -1.28 -2.11 -9.80
CA ALA A 52 -1.52 -3.40 -9.17
C ALA A 52 -0.52 -4.48 -9.63
N MET A 53 -0.14 -4.48 -10.91
CA MET A 53 0.92 -5.38 -11.42
C MET A 53 2.26 -5.10 -10.75
N ILE A 54 2.67 -3.83 -10.67
CA ILE A 54 3.93 -3.42 -10.04
C ILE A 54 3.97 -3.83 -8.56
N ILE A 55 2.88 -3.59 -7.82
CA ILE A 55 2.79 -3.99 -6.40
C ILE A 55 2.95 -5.50 -6.25
N GLN A 56 2.32 -6.29 -7.11
CA GLN A 56 2.45 -7.75 -7.08
C GLN A 56 3.88 -8.19 -7.38
N ASP A 57 4.54 -7.58 -8.36
CA ASP A 57 5.90 -7.96 -8.74
C ASP A 57 6.92 -7.58 -7.65
N LEU A 58 6.81 -6.38 -7.06
CA LEU A 58 7.63 -5.97 -5.91
C LEU A 58 7.47 -6.93 -4.72
N ARG A 59 6.24 -7.37 -4.43
CA ARG A 59 5.98 -8.35 -3.35
C ARG A 59 6.63 -9.70 -3.65
N LYS A 60 6.55 -10.19 -4.89
CA LYS A 60 7.22 -11.44 -5.29
C LYS A 60 8.73 -11.31 -5.13
N GLU A 61 9.32 -10.21 -5.60
CA GLU A 61 10.76 -9.97 -5.49
C GLU A 61 11.22 -9.91 -4.02
N ALA A 62 10.47 -9.23 -3.16
CA ALA A 62 10.76 -9.16 -1.73
C ALA A 62 10.78 -10.55 -1.05
N THR A 63 9.93 -11.48 -1.51
CA THR A 63 9.93 -12.87 -1.03
C THR A 63 10.98 -13.77 -1.68
N ALA A 64 11.43 -13.43 -2.89
CA ALA A 64 12.38 -14.23 -3.67
C ALA A 64 13.84 -13.85 -3.43
N ALA A 65 14.09 -12.67 -2.83
CA ALA A 65 15.43 -12.28 -2.41
C ALA A 65 15.96 -13.35 -1.44
N PRO A 66 17.06 -14.06 -1.78
CA PRO A 66 17.67 -14.98 -0.84
C PRO A 66 18.01 -14.18 0.41
N GLN A 67 17.51 -14.58 1.57
CA GLN A 67 18.22 -14.28 2.80
C GLN A 67 19.66 -14.72 2.53
N LEU A 68 20.58 -13.78 2.45
CA LEU A 68 21.99 -14.06 2.68
C LEU A 68 22.06 -14.53 4.13
N THR A 69 21.72 -15.79 4.36
CA THR A 69 22.06 -16.51 5.58
C THR A 69 23.57 -16.54 5.56
N ASN A 70 24.16 -15.68 6.38
CA ASN A 70 25.59 -15.73 6.68
C ASN A 70 25.84 -17.07 7.39
N GLU A 71 26.00 -18.13 6.61
CA GLU A 71 26.59 -19.38 7.01
C GLU A 71 28.10 -19.15 7.21
N ASN A 72 28.46 -18.43 8.27
CA ASN A 72 29.79 -18.57 8.85
C ASN A 72 29.82 -19.88 9.64
N GLY A 73 29.78 -20.99 8.91
CA GLY A 73 30.31 -22.27 9.31
C GLY A 73 31.58 -22.53 8.50
N LEU A 74 32.74 -22.10 9.00
CA LEU A 74 34.05 -22.49 8.49
C LEU A 74 35.00 -22.71 9.67
N GLY A 75 35.21 -23.98 10.01
CA GLY A 75 36.41 -24.60 10.60
C GLY A 75 36.94 -24.05 11.93
N GLU A 76 36.77 -24.79 13.02
CA GLU A 76 37.66 -25.89 13.49
C GLU A 76 36.90 -26.80 14.47
#